data_AF-A0A356DZU6-F1
#
_entry.id   AF-A0A356DZU6-F1
#
_cell.length_a   1.000
_cell.length_b   1.000
_cell.length_c   1.000
_cell.angle_alpha   90.00
_cell.angle_beta   90.00
_cell.angle_gamma   90.00
#
_symmetry.space_group_name_H-M   'P 1'
#
loop_
_entity.id
_entity.type
_entity.pdbx_description
1 polymer ?
#
loop_
_entity_poly.entity_id
_entity_poly.type
_entity_poly.pdbx_seq_one_letter_code
_entity_poly.pdbx_strand_id
1 'polypeptide(L)' 'MQIGLNRIIAPSLPLYDFFSLAQRCGCSIIELRNDLTNQHPFDTKNLEEVRDQLAKYHLKVAAI' A
#
# COMPACT_ATOMS: atom_id res chain seq x y z
N MET A 1 9.19 0.90 -17.75
CA MET A 1 8.81 -0.28 -16.94
C MET A 1 8.39 0.23 -15.56
N GLN A 2 7.17 -0.07 -15.11
CA GLN A 2 6.74 0.27 -13.75
C GLN A 2 6.91 -0.95 -12.86
N ILE A 3 7.53 -0.77 -11.70
CA ILE A 3 7.74 -1.84 -10.71
C ILE A 3 6.68 -1.66 -9.61
N GLY A 4 5.93 -2.72 -9.35
CA GLY A 4 4.91 -2.78 -8.32
C GLY A 4 5.37 -3.54 -7.08
N LEU A 5 4.84 -3.17 -5.92
CA LEU A 5 5.06 -3.88 -4.66
C LEU A 5 3.75 -4.51 -4.17
N ASN A 6 3.72 -5.83 -4.04
CA ASN A 6 2.54 -6.54 -3.54
C ASN A 6 2.56 -6.62 -2.01
N ARG A 7 1.43 -6.33 -1.36
CA ARG A 7 1.27 -6.35 0.10
C ARG A 7 1.64 -7.68 0.76
N ILE A 8 1.62 -8.80 0.01
CA ILE A 8 2.03 -10.13 0.53
C ILE A 8 3.47 -10.17 1.06
N ILE A 9 4.35 -9.27 0.60
CA ILE A 9 5.76 -9.25 1.03
C ILE A 9 5.95 -8.66 2.43
N ALA A 10 4.96 -7.93 2.95
CA ALA A 10 5.01 -7.28 4.26
C ALA A 10 3.60 -7.24 4.90
N PRO A 11 2.99 -8.42 5.16
CA PRO A 11 1.58 -8.50 5.52
C PRO A 11 1.26 -7.88 6.89
N SER A 12 2.22 -7.90 7.82
CA SER A 12 2.06 -7.37 9.18
C SER A 12 2.52 -5.92 9.34
N LEU A 13 3.09 -5.31 8.30
CA LEU A 13 3.61 -3.95 8.37
C LEU A 13 2.45 -2.95 8.32
N PRO A 14 2.36 -1.89 9.14
CA PRO A 14 1.27 -0.92 9.04
C PRO A 14 1.15 -0.33 7.62
N LEU A 15 -0.08 -0.04 7.16
CA LEU A 15 -0.34 0.42 5.78
C LEU A 15 0.58 1.55 5.31
N TYR A 16 0.78 2.59 6.13
CA TYR A 16 1.61 3.74 5.75
C TYR A 16 3.10 3.46 5.82
N ASP A 17 3.52 2.53 6.68
CA ASP A 17 4.91 2.05 6.69
C ASP A 17 5.18 1.22 5.43
N PHE A 18 4.18 0.50 4.92
CA PHE A 18 4.25 -0.17 3.62
C PHE A 18 4.32 0.81 2.44
N PHE A 19 3.61 1.94 2.49
CA PHE A 19 3.77 2.98 1.47
C PHE A 19 5.18 3.58 1.49
N SER A 20 5.72 3.83 2.69
CA SER A 20 7.11 4.26 2.85
C SER A 20 8.10 3.22 2.30
N LEU A 21 7.86 1.94 2.54
CA LEU A 21 8.66 0.85 1.98
C LEU A 21 8.61 0.85 0.45
N ALA A 22 7.42 0.95 -0.15
CA ALA A 22 7.26 1.01 -1.61
C ALA A 22 8.06 2.16 -2.23
N GLN A 23 7.99 3.35 -1.63
CA GLN A 23 8.78 4.51 -2.06
C GLN A 23 10.29 4.24 -1.95
N ARG A 24 10.75 3.69 -0.83
CA ARG A 24 12.18 3.38 -0.59
C ARG A 24 12.72 2.31 -1.55
N CYS A 25 11.86 1.41 -2.02
CA CYS A 25 12.17 0.42 -3.05
C CYS A 25 12.12 1.00 -4.49
N GLY A 26 11.76 2.28 -4.66
CA GLY A 26 11.61 2.90 -5.97
C GLY A 26 10.35 2.44 -6.73
N CYS A 27 9.37 1.86 -6.03
CA CYS A 27 8.10 1.46 -6.62
C CYS A 27 7.16 2.66 -6.73
N SER A 28 6.40 2.71 -7.83
CA SER A 28 5.33 3.71 -8.03
C SER A 28 3.94 3.07 -8.06
N ILE A 29 3.89 1.73 -8.01
CA ILE A 29 2.68 0.93 -7.98
C ILE A 29 2.70 0.07 -6.73
N ILE A 30 1.54 -0.08 -6.09
CA ILE A 30 1.31 -1.06 -5.04
C ILE A 30 0.09 -1.91 -5.36
N GLU A 31 0.08 -3.13 -4.86
CA GLU A 31 -1.08 -4.00 -4.86
C GLU A 31 -1.45 -4.29 -3.41
N LEU A 32 -2.67 -3.95 -3.04
CA LEU A 32 -3.22 -4.27 -1.73
C LEU A 32 -3.80 -5.69 -1.74
N ARG A 33 -4.23 -6.15 -0.57
CA ARG A 33 -4.82 -7.48 -0.39
C ARG A 33 -5.94 -7.42 0.61
N ASN A 34 -7.06 -8.06 0.30
CA ASN A 34 -8.20 -8.24 1.20
C ASN A 34 -8.26 -9.66 1.82
N ASP A 35 -7.36 -10.55 1.42
CA ASP A 35 -7.28 -11.95 1.86
C ASP A 35 -6.24 -12.18 2.98
N LEU A 36 -5.53 -11.13 3.38
CA LEU A 36 -4.60 -11.18 4.51
C LEU A 36 -5.40 -11.18 5.83
N THR A 37 -5.03 -12.09 6.73
CA THR A 37 -5.71 -12.40 8.01
C THR A 37 -6.26 -11.17 8.73
N ASN A 38 -7.60 -11.10 8.88
CA ASN A 38 -8.38 -10.16 9.71
C ASN A 38 -8.02 -8.67 9.65
N GLN A 39 -7.21 -8.24 8.69
CA GLN A 39 -6.87 -6.84 8.49
C GLN A 39 -7.66 -6.35 7.28
N HIS A 40 -8.50 -5.34 7.52
CA HIS A 40 -9.10 -4.59 6.42
C HIS A 40 -7.96 -4.14 5.49
N PRO A 41 -8.12 -4.14 4.15
CA PRO A 41 -7.05 -3.74 3.20
C PRO A 41 -6.48 -2.33 3.45
N PHE A 42 -7.16 -1.54 4.29
CA PHE A 42 -6.77 -0.20 4.70
C PHE A 42 -6.48 -0.06 6.20
N ASP A 43 -6.25 -1.14 6.97
CA ASP A 43 -5.94 -1.10 8.41
C ASP A 43 -6.88 -0.18 9.24
N THR A 44 -8.18 -0.15 8.91
CA THR A 44 -9.22 0.72 9.51
C THR A 44 -9.11 2.23 9.19
N LYS A 45 -8.18 2.64 8.33
CA LYS A 45 -8.05 4.03 7.86
C LYS A 45 -9.22 4.45 6.97
N ASN A 46 -9.55 5.74 7.03
CA ASN A 46 -10.54 6.31 6.13
C ASN A 46 -9.97 6.38 4.69
N LEU A 47 -10.85 6.38 3.68
CA LEU A 47 -10.44 6.39 2.27
C LEU A 47 -9.75 7.69 1.83
N GLU A 48 -10.14 8.83 2.39
CA GLU A 48 -9.53 10.14 2.14
C GLU A 48 -8.09 10.19 2.66
N GLU A 49 -7.84 9.77 3.89
CA GLU A 49 -6.50 9.67 4.47
C GLU A 49 -5.60 8.74 3.65
N VAL A 50 -6.13 7.61 3.18
CA VAL A 50 -5.38 6.69 2.31
C VAL A 50 -5.04 7.37 0.97
N ARG A 51 -5.98 8.11 0.37
CA ARG A 51 -5.72 8.86 -0.88
C ARG A 51 -4.67 9.93 -0.69
N ASP A 52 -4.73 10.68 0.40
CA ASP A 52 -3.75 11.72 0.71
C ASP A 52 -2.35 11.13 0.90
N GLN A 53 -2.24 9.99 1.59
CA GLN A 53 -0.96 9.29 1.72
C GLN A 53 -0.45 8.73 0.39
N LEU A 54 -1.32 8.14 -0.44
CA LEU A 54 -0.94 7.68 -1.78
C LEU A 54 -0.39 8.84 -2.63
N ALA A 55 -1.04 10.00 -2.59
CA ALA A 55 -0.57 11.21 -3.27
C ALA A 55 0.78 11.69 -2.73
N LYS A 56 0.94 11.72 -1.40
CA LYS A 56 2.19 12.12 -0.72
C LYS A 56 3.38 11.23 -1.10
N TYR A 57 3.16 9.93 -1.25
CA TYR A 57 4.20 8.97 -1.64
C TYR A 57 4.31 8.74 -3.15
N HIS A 58 3.50 9.44 -3.97
CA HIS A 58 3.40 9.26 -5.42
C HIS A 58 3.12 7.80 -5.84
N LEU A 59 2.28 7.10 -5.09
CA LEU A 59 1.90 5.70 -5.31
C LEU A 59 0.55 5.57 -6.00
N LYS A 60 0.42 4.53 -6.84
CA LYS A 60 -0.83 4.11 -7.47
C LYS A 60 -1.20 2.71 -7.01
N VAL A 61 -2.46 2.50 -6.67
CA VAL A 61 -2.99 1.14 -6.39
C VAL A 61 -3.37 0.51 -7.73
N ALA A 62 -2.74 -0.61 -8.10
CA ALA A 62 -3.07 -1.35 -9.32
C ALA A 62 -4.19 -2.38 -9.12
N ALA A 63 -4.22 -3.02 -7.95
CA ALA A 63 -5.20 -4.02 -7.57
C ALA A 63 -5.34 -4.10 -6.04
N ILE A 64 -6.43 -4.72 -5.57
CA ILE A 64 -6.74 -5.04 -4.17
C ILE A 64 -7.05 -6.53 -4.08
#